data_AF-A0A7X6YM03-F1
#
_entry.id   AF-A0A7X6YM03-F1
#
_cell.length_a   1.000
_cell.length_b   1.000
_cell.length_c   1.000
_cell.angle_alpha   90.00
_cell.angle_beta   90.00
_cell.angle_gamma   90.00
#
_symmetry.space_group_name_H-M   'P 1'
#
loop_
_entity.id
_entity.type
_entity.pdbx_description
1 polymer ?
#
loop_
_entity_poly.entity_id
_entity_poly.type
_entity_poly.pdbx_seq_one_letter_code
_entity_poly.pdbx_strand_id
1 'polypeptide(L)'
;MENASKALIIAGSILISIVIITLGVMIVGNVTDTIQKNSNLSEQEISTYNQPFEAYLGTKSGTQVRSLCDKVRNHNNASIDDVTRQIVLQEGDASNVTAATETAVTASAVNTIKQNIKQGKTYTISLGYDANSGLVVAVGIEEKK
;
A
#
# COMPACT_ATOMS: atom_id res chain seq x y z
N MET A 1 14.50 8.47 41.44
CA MET A 1 14.67 8.56 39.97
C MET A 1 14.25 7.28 39.25
N GLU A 2 14.26 6.11 39.91
CA GLU A 2 13.88 4.82 39.31
C GLU A 2 12.43 4.72 38.81
N ASN A 3 11.49 5.42 39.46
CA ASN A 3 10.06 5.38 39.09
C ASN A 3 9.70 6.16 37.80
N ALA A 4 10.46 7.20 37.47
CA ALA A 4 10.25 7.94 36.22
C ALA A 4 10.69 7.10 35.01
N SER A 5 11.73 6.28 35.18
CA SER A 5 12.24 5.40 34.12
C SER A 5 11.31 4.21 33.86
N LYS A 6 10.72 3.62 34.91
CA LYS A 6 9.69 2.57 34.78
C LYS A 6 8.43 3.09 34.09
N ALA A 7 8.01 4.32 34.39
CA ALA A 7 6.89 4.96 33.72
C ALA A 7 7.17 5.22 32.22
N LEU A 8 8.39 5.59 31.87
CA LEU A 8 8.77 5.88 30.47
C LEU A 8 8.77 4.61 29.58
N ILE A 9 9.23 3.48 30.11
CA ILE A 9 9.24 2.20 29.37
C ILE A 9 7.80 1.68 29.16
N ILE A 10 6.92 1.84 30.14
CA ILE A 10 5.51 1.42 30.06
C ILE A 10 4.70 2.35 29.14
N ALA A 11 4.97 3.66 29.18
CA ALA A 11 4.35 4.62 28.26
C ALA A 11 4.78 4.40 26.81
N GLY A 12 6.04 3.99 26.58
CA GLY A 12 6.56 3.68 25.25
C GLY A 12 5.85 2.51 24.57
N SER A 13 5.57 1.43 25.29
CA SER A 13 4.90 0.26 24.73
C SER A 13 3.40 0.48 24.50
N ILE A 14 2.71 1.23 25.37
CA ILE A 14 1.29 1.59 25.18
C ILE A 14 1.11 2.56 24.01
N LEU A 15 2.03 3.52 23.84
CA LEU A 15 2.01 4.45 22.71
C LEU A 15 2.21 3.73 21.37
N ILE A 16 3.13 2.75 21.31
CA ILE A 16 3.34 1.93 20.11
C ILE A 16 2.06 1.13 19.77
N SER A 17 1.39 0.54 20.77
CA SER A 17 0.13 -0.20 20.55
C SER A 17 -1.01 0.68 20.05
N ILE A 18 -1.14 1.92 20.54
CA ILE A 18 -2.17 2.88 20.07
C ILE A 18 -1.89 3.30 18.62
N VAL A 19 -0.63 3.50 18.24
CA VAL A 19 -0.23 3.77 16.85
C VAL A 19 -0.53 2.57 15.94
N ILE A 20 -0.28 1.35 16.40
CA ILE A 20 -0.57 0.13 15.62
C ILE A 20 -2.08 -0.10 15.47
N ILE A 21 -2.90 0.25 16.48
CA ILE A 21 -4.37 0.11 16.41
C ILE A 21 -5.03 1.24 15.58
N THR A 22 -4.48 2.45 15.57
CA THR A 22 -4.94 3.53 14.65
C THR A 22 -4.52 3.30 13.20
N LEU A 23 -3.41 2.60 12.95
CA LEU A 23 -3.12 2.01 11.64
C LEU A 23 -3.87 0.68 11.39
N GLY A 24 -4.56 0.14 12.40
CA GLY A 24 -5.11 -1.22 12.40
C GLY A 24 -6.61 -1.35 12.19
N VAL A 25 -7.43 -0.29 12.29
CA VAL A 25 -8.90 -0.39 12.12
C VAL A 25 -9.48 0.80 11.33
N MET A 26 -9.04 0.96 10.09
CA MET A 26 -9.89 1.57 9.05
C MET A 26 -9.69 0.87 7.69
N ILE A 27 -9.54 -0.45 7.70
CA ILE A 27 -9.93 -1.26 6.53
C ILE A 27 -11.43 -1.46 6.69
N VAL A 28 -12.19 -0.56 6.10
CA VAL A 28 -13.66 -0.60 6.05
C VAL A 28 -14.08 -1.83 5.24
N GLY A 29 -14.33 -2.93 5.94
CA GLY A 29 -15.66 -3.52 6.03
C GLY A 29 -16.33 -4.13 4.79
N ASN A 30 -15.71 -4.21 3.62
CA ASN A 30 -16.38 -4.81 2.44
C ASN A 30 -15.52 -5.76 1.59
N VAL A 31 -14.25 -6.01 1.92
CA VAL A 31 -13.40 -6.88 1.07
C VAL A 31 -13.41 -8.34 1.51
N THR A 32 -13.68 -8.65 2.78
CA THR A 32 -13.49 -10.01 3.31
C THR A 32 -14.46 -11.06 2.76
N ASP A 33 -15.66 -10.66 2.31
CA ASP A 33 -16.68 -11.64 1.85
C ASP A 33 -16.61 -11.98 0.35
N THR A 34 -15.68 -11.38 -0.41
CA THR A 34 -15.55 -11.67 -1.86
C THR A 34 -14.19 -12.26 -2.27
N ILE A 35 -13.20 -12.33 -1.38
CA ILE A 35 -11.81 -12.75 -1.73
C ILE A 35 -11.66 -14.27 -2.03
N GLN A 36 -12.63 -15.11 -1.70
CA GLN A 36 -12.50 -16.58 -1.86
C GLN A 36 -13.07 -17.14 -3.17
N LYS A 37 -12.78 -16.54 -4.32
CA LYS A 37 -13.13 -17.16 -5.61
C LYS A 37 -11.91 -17.22 -6.52
N ASN A 38 -11.18 -18.34 -6.42
CA ASN A 38 -10.23 -18.90 -7.43
C ASN A 38 -8.73 -18.64 -7.26
N SER A 39 -8.26 -18.09 -6.15
CA SER A 39 -6.82 -17.98 -5.90
C SER A 39 -6.25 -19.28 -5.30
N ASN A 40 -5.26 -19.90 -5.96
CA ASN A 40 -4.44 -20.97 -5.36
C ASN A 40 -3.43 -20.42 -4.32
N LEU A 41 -3.49 -19.13 -3.98
CA LEU A 41 -2.59 -18.50 -3.01
C LEU A 41 -3.13 -18.67 -1.58
N SER A 42 -2.24 -19.01 -0.66
CA SER A 42 -2.56 -19.01 0.77
C SER A 42 -2.73 -17.59 1.33
N GLU A 43 -3.49 -17.46 2.41
CA GLU A 43 -3.66 -16.18 3.12
C GLU A 43 -2.31 -15.56 3.54
N GLN A 44 -1.32 -16.40 3.87
CA GLN A 44 0.03 -15.97 4.21
C GLN A 44 0.77 -15.36 3.00
N GLU A 45 0.59 -15.92 1.81
CA GLU A 45 1.20 -15.40 0.58
C GLU A 45 0.57 -14.07 0.17
N ILE A 46 -0.76 -13.96 0.25
CA ILE A 46 -1.48 -12.70 -0.01
C ILE A 46 -1.02 -11.62 0.97
N SER A 47 -0.95 -11.95 2.26
CA SER A 47 -0.46 -11.02 3.27
C SER A 47 0.98 -10.58 2.98
N THR A 48 1.89 -11.53 2.73
CA THR A 48 3.29 -11.21 2.44
C THR A 48 3.45 -10.32 1.21
N TYR A 49 2.63 -10.52 0.18
CA TYR A 49 2.63 -9.70 -1.02
C TYR A 49 2.09 -8.28 -0.75
N ASN A 50 0.99 -8.14 -0.02
CA ASN A 50 0.29 -6.86 0.15
C ASN A 50 0.96 -5.96 1.20
N GLN A 51 1.51 -6.52 2.27
CA GLN A 51 2.06 -5.80 3.43
C GLN A 51 3.04 -4.65 3.08
N PRO A 52 4.00 -4.81 2.14
CA PRO A 52 4.90 -3.74 1.76
C PRO A 52 4.21 -2.49 1.20
N PHE A 53 3.02 -2.64 0.62
CA PHE A 53 2.23 -1.56 0.01
C PHE A 53 1.16 -1.04 0.97
N GLU A 54 0.53 -1.92 1.74
CA GLU A 54 -0.47 -1.56 2.77
C GLU A 54 0.11 -0.62 3.83
N ALA A 55 1.41 -0.73 4.15
CA ALA A 55 2.10 0.19 5.05
C ALA A 55 2.04 1.68 4.60
N TYR A 56 1.73 1.93 3.33
CA TYR A 56 1.62 3.27 2.75
C TYR A 56 0.19 3.80 2.65
N LEU A 57 -0.83 3.02 3.05
CA LEU A 57 -2.23 3.49 3.08
C LEU A 57 -2.39 4.77 3.91
N GLY A 58 -3.33 5.61 3.46
CA GLY A 58 -3.68 6.86 4.11
C GLY A 58 -2.74 8.02 3.74
N THR A 59 -2.61 9.00 4.64
CA THR A 59 -1.81 10.21 4.36
C THR A 59 -0.31 9.95 4.53
N LYS A 60 0.46 10.27 3.49
CA LYS A 60 1.93 10.15 3.46
C LYS A 60 2.57 11.43 2.93
N SER A 61 3.82 11.68 3.33
CA SER A 61 4.61 12.79 2.77
C SER A 61 5.05 12.46 1.34
N GLY A 62 5.27 13.48 0.52
CA GLY A 62 5.74 13.30 -0.86
C GLY A 62 7.04 12.47 -0.94
N THR A 63 7.94 12.60 0.05
CA THR A 63 9.14 11.75 0.14
C THR A 63 8.78 10.27 0.32
N GLN A 64 7.85 9.95 1.22
CA GLN A 64 7.38 8.58 1.44
C GLN A 64 6.69 8.02 0.20
N VAL A 65 5.89 8.83 -0.50
CA VAL A 65 5.21 8.43 -1.74
C VAL A 65 6.19 8.17 -2.88
N ARG A 66 7.26 8.97 -2.99
CA ARG A 66 8.33 8.71 -3.96
C ARG A 66 9.05 7.39 -3.67
N SER A 67 9.28 7.06 -2.39
CA SER A 67 9.80 5.75 -1.99
C SER A 67 8.83 4.61 -2.31
N LEU A 68 7.51 4.83 -2.18
CA LEU A 68 6.49 3.87 -2.63
C LEU A 68 6.57 3.63 -4.14
N CYS A 69 6.72 4.69 -4.95
CA CYS A 69 6.89 4.57 -6.39
C CYS A 69 8.12 3.71 -6.74
N ASP A 70 9.24 3.89 -6.02
CA ASP A 70 10.44 3.06 -6.20
C ASP A 70 10.22 1.60 -5.82
N LYS A 71 9.48 1.34 -4.74
CA LYS A 71 9.09 -0.01 -4.34
C LYS A 71 8.22 -0.69 -5.40
N VAL A 72 7.18 0.00 -5.89
CA VAL A 72 6.32 -0.50 -6.96
C VAL A 72 7.12 -0.79 -8.22
N ARG A 73 8.04 0.10 -8.60
CA ARG A 73 8.93 -0.14 -9.75
C ARG A 73 9.77 -1.40 -9.60
N ASN A 74 10.41 -1.57 -8.44
CA ASN A 74 11.26 -2.74 -8.18
C ASN A 74 10.43 -4.03 -8.14
N HIS A 75 9.23 -3.97 -7.57
CA HIS A 75 8.29 -5.09 -7.55
C HIS A 75 7.82 -5.49 -8.97
N ASN A 76 7.45 -4.52 -9.80
CA ASN A 76 7.05 -4.78 -11.18
C ASN A 76 8.20 -5.35 -12.01
N ASN A 77 9.43 -4.87 -11.79
CA ASN A 77 10.62 -5.43 -12.43
C ASN A 77 10.87 -6.89 -12.03
N ALA A 78 10.58 -7.26 -10.77
CA ALA A 78 10.67 -8.64 -10.30
C ALA A 78 9.50 -9.52 -10.79
N SER A 79 8.44 -8.92 -11.34
CA SER A 79 7.24 -9.58 -11.87
C SER A 79 7.10 -9.34 -13.38
N ILE A 80 8.23 -9.25 -14.11
CA ILE A 80 8.21 -8.96 -15.54
C ILE A 80 7.53 -10.06 -16.37
N ASP A 81 7.62 -11.30 -15.90
CA ASP A 81 7.05 -12.49 -16.54
C ASP A 81 5.56 -12.68 -16.22
N ASP A 82 4.99 -11.88 -15.30
CA ASP A 82 3.61 -11.98 -14.87
C ASP A 82 2.97 -10.59 -14.70
N VAL A 83 2.28 -10.15 -15.76
CA VAL A 83 1.58 -8.85 -15.79
C VAL A 83 0.49 -8.75 -14.73
N THR A 84 -0.12 -9.86 -14.32
CA THR A 84 -1.21 -9.86 -13.35
C THR A 84 -0.73 -9.52 -11.94
N ARG A 85 0.57 -9.70 -11.69
CA ARG A 85 1.25 -9.34 -10.43
C ARG A 85 1.91 -7.98 -10.46
N GLN A 86 1.75 -7.22 -11.54
CA GLN A 86 2.27 -5.85 -11.63
C GLN A 86 1.27 -4.85 -11.07
N ILE A 87 1.81 -3.81 -10.42
CA ILE A 87 1.04 -2.78 -9.75
C ILE A 87 1.04 -1.52 -10.60
N VAL A 88 -0.16 -1.03 -10.93
CA VAL A 88 -0.36 0.23 -11.66
C VAL A 88 -0.31 1.40 -10.67
N LEU A 89 0.46 2.45 -11.00
CA LEU A 89 0.35 3.73 -10.31
C LEU A 89 -0.60 4.64 -11.07
N GLN A 90 -1.54 5.28 -10.35
CA GLN A 90 -2.45 6.27 -10.93
C GLN A 90 -2.61 7.49 -10.03
N GLU A 91 -2.98 8.62 -10.63
CA GLU A 91 -3.39 9.81 -9.89
C GLU A 91 -4.84 9.66 -9.42
N GLY A 92 -5.14 10.13 -8.21
CA GLY A 92 -6.46 9.98 -7.59
C GLY A 92 -6.67 8.63 -6.90
N ASP A 93 -7.92 8.24 -6.71
CA ASP A 93 -8.29 7.04 -5.93
C ASP A 93 -8.20 5.74 -6.76
N ALA A 94 -7.58 4.70 -6.20
CA ALA A 94 -7.49 3.36 -6.76
C ALA A 94 -8.38 2.31 -6.08
N SER A 95 -9.18 2.67 -5.08
CA SER A 95 -10.04 1.73 -4.34
C SER A 95 -11.05 1.00 -5.25
N ASN A 96 -11.35 1.57 -6.41
CA ASN A 96 -12.31 1.05 -7.39
C ASN A 96 -11.68 0.02 -8.35
N VAL A 97 -10.34 -0.09 -8.35
CA VAL A 97 -9.62 -1.00 -9.25
C VAL A 97 -9.68 -2.40 -8.65
N THR A 98 -10.37 -3.29 -9.37
CA THR A 98 -10.71 -4.64 -8.92
C THR A 98 -10.19 -5.76 -9.81
N ALA A 99 -9.42 -5.40 -10.84
CA ALA A 99 -8.84 -6.35 -11.79
C ALA A 99 -7.37 -6.03 -12.01
N ALA A 100 -6.56 -7.07 -12.19
CA ALA A 100 -5.17 -6.92 -12.59
C ALA A 100 -5.03 -6.25 -13.96
N THR A 101 -3.86 -5.67 -14.21
CA THR A 101 -3.56 -5.09 -15.53
C THR A 101 -3.33 -6.18 -16.57
N GLU A 102 -3.92 -6.01 -17.74
CA GLU A 102 -3.70 -6.88 -18.92
C GLU A 102 -2.43 -6.46 -19.70
N THR A 103 -1.84 -5.31 -19.36
CA THR A 103 -0.67 -4.75 -20.04
C THR A 103 0.48 -4.51 -19.06
N ALA A 104 1.70 -4.81 -19.50
CA ALA A 104 2.90 -4.58 -18.72
C ALA A 104 3.06 -3.10 -18.32
N VAL A 105 3.25 -2.86 -17.03
CA VAL A 105 3.54 -1.54 -16.46
C VAL A 105 5.00 -1.20 -16.71
N THR A 106 5.22 -0.28 -17.65
CA THR A 106 6.58 0.15 -17.98
C THR A 106 7.21 0.97 -16.83
N ALA A 107 8.53 0.88 -16.69
CA ALA A 107 9.27 1.72 -15.75
C ALA A 107 9.06 3.22 -16.03
N SER A 108 8.84 3.60 -17.30
CA SER A 108 8.53 4.96 -17.71
C SER A 108 7.19 5.45 -17.13
N ALA A 109 6.14 4.61 -17.16
CA ALA A 109 4.84 4.97 -16.58
C ALA A 109 4.96 5.29 -15.08
N VAL A 110 5.68 4.45 -14.33
CA VAL A 110 5.95 4.66 -12.91
C VAL A 110 6.75 5.94 -12.67
N ASN A 111 7.78 6.19 -13.49
CA ASN A 111 8.62 7.38 -13.36
C ASN A 111 7.87 8.69 -13.65
N THR A 112 6.94 8.69 -14.61
CA THR A 112 6.11 9.86 -14.92
C THR A 112 5.28 10.27 -13.70
N ILE A 113 4.57 9.32 -13.08
CA ILE A 113 3.81 9.59 -11.86
C ILE A 113 4.72 10.09 -10.74
N LYS A 114 5.86 9.41 -10.52
CA LYS A 114 6.84 9.81 -9.51
C LYS A 114 7.31 11.26 -9.71
N GLN A 115 7.52 11.72 -10.95
CA GLN A 115 7.96 13.09 -11.22
C GLN A 115 6.92 14.15 -10.80
N ASN A 116 5.62 13.81 -10.84
CA ASN A 116 4.54 14.69 -10.41
C ASN A 116 4.45 14.83 -8.88
N ILE A 117 5.03 13.89 -8.13
CA ILE A 117 5.01 13.89 -6.65
C ILE A 117 6.03 14.90 -6.08
N LYS A 118 5.51 15.96 -5.46
CA LYS A 118 6.30 17.03 -4.82
C LYS A 118 6.65 16.65 -3.39
N GLN A 119 7.93 16.71 -3.04
CA GLN A 119 8.42 16.33 -1.70
C GLN A 119 7.82 17.18 -0.56
N GLY A 120 7.49 18.46 -0.83
CA GLY A 120 6.89 19.37 0.15
C GLY A 120 5.36 19.27 0.30
N LYS A 121 4.72 18.27 -0.31
CA LYS A 121 3.28 18.05 -0.27
C LYS A 121 2.93 16.75 0.46
N THR A 122 1.69 16.63 0.88
CA THR A 122 1.13 15.39 1.42
C THR A 122 0.12 14.81 0.45
N TYR A 123 0.03 13.49 0.45
CA TYR A 123 -0.81 12.73 -0.47
C TYR A 123 -1.59 11.68 0.29
N THR A 124 -2.81 11.40 -0.16
CA THR A 124 -3.59 10.24 0.28
C THR A 124 -3.32 9.09 -0.66
N ILE A 125 -2.95 7.95 -0.09
CA ILE A 125 -2.70 6.70 -0.82
C ILE A 125 -3.87 5.75 -0.61
N SER A 126 -4.39 5.23 -1.72
CA SER A 126 -5.35 4.13 -1.75
C SER A 126 -4.82 2.97 -2.58
N LEU A 127 -5.34 1.77 -2.32
CA LEU A 127 -4.92 0.53 -3.00
C LEU A 127 -6.13 -0.10 -3.68
N GLY A 128 -5.91 -0.59 -4.90
CA GLY A 128 -6.83 -1.45 -5.61
C GLY A 128 -6.39 -2.91 -5.49
N TYR A 129 -7.35 -3.79 -5.29
CA TYR A 129 -7.12 -5.21 -5.06
C TYR A 129 -7.81 -6.03 -6.13
N ASP A 130 -7.10 -6.99 -6.74
CA ASP A 130 -7.73 -7.90 -7.69
C ASP A 130 -8.76 -8.79 -7.00
N ALA A 131 -9.99 -8.79 -7.52
CA ALA A 131 -11.13 -9.47 -6.90
C ALA A 131 -10.99 -11.00 -6.87
N ASN A 132 -10.11 -11.57 -7.71
CA ASN A 132 -9.90 -13.01 -7.80
C ASN A 132 -8.79 -13.50 -6.87
N SER A 133 -7.69 -12.74 -6.80
CA SER A 133 -6.47 -13.11 -6.08
C SER A 133 -6.29 -12.44 -4.72
N GLY A 134 -6.96 -11.31 -4.48
CA GLY A 134 -6.77 -10.48 -3.28
C GLY A 134 -5.45 -9.72 -3.25
N LEU A 135 -4.69 -9.72 -4.35
CA LEU A 135 -3.40 -9.03 -4.46
C LEU A 135 -3.59 -7.55 -4.78
N VAL A 136 -2.71 -6.70 -4.27
CA VAL A 136 -2.64 -5.29 -4.68
C VAL A 136 -2.25 -5.22 -6.16
N VAL A 137 -3.07 -4.56 -6.97
CA VAL A 137 -2.85 -4.37 -8.42
C VAL A 137 -2.83 -2.91 -8.83
N ALA A 138 -3.26 -2.00 -7.96
CA ALA A 138 -3.17 -0.57 -8.22
C ALA A 138 -2.88 0.22 -6.94
N VAL A 139 -2.20 1.35 -7.13
CA VAL A 139 -1.93 2.36 -6.10
C VAL A 139 -2.40 3.71 -6.62
N GLY A 140 -3.34 4.29 -5.89
CA GLY A 140 -3.87 5.62 -6.12
C GLY A 140 -3.10 6.65 -5.31
N ILE A 141 -2.78 7.79 -5.92
CA ILE A 141 -2.06 8.88 -5.28
C ILE A 141 -2.84 10.18 -5.49
N GLU A 142 -3.43 10.70 -4.42
CA GLU A 142 -4.20 11.95 -4.45
C GLU A 142 -3.50 13.05 -3.64
N GLU A 143 -3.21 14.21 -4.24
CA GLU A 143 -2.63 15.34 -3.50
C GLU A 143 -3.65 15.92 -2.51
N LYS A 144 -3.25 16.06 -1.26
CA LYS A 144 -4.07 16.74 -0.25
C LYS A 144 -3.93 18.25 -0.42
N LYS A 145 -5.05 18.92 -0.72
CA LYS A 145 -5.12 20.37 -0.88
C LYS A 145 -4.90 21.12 0.43
#